data_AF-V4AFE2-F1
#
_entry.id   AF-V4AFE2-F1
#
_cell.length_a   1.000
_cell.length_b   1.000
_cell.length_c   1.000
_cell.angle_alpha   90.00
_cell.angle_beta   90.00
_cell.angle_gamma   90.00
#
_symmetry.space_group_name_H-M   'P 1'
#
loop_
_entity.id
_entity.type
_entity.pdbx_description
1 polymer ?
#
loop_
_entity_poly.entity_id
_entity_poly.type
_entity_poly.pdbx_seq_one_letter_code
_entity_poly.pdbx_strand_id
1 'polypeptide(L)'
;MNNLLCSALLISVILILTDAGCLTDPKITDANFDKDCNGNVVITCPKGFKKVQGLECVEEKWRYQNPICKPPDCKNGRILTAENGTLKCNCPLNTFGDDCNCRYKFTNKTTMFPKPYAEKFISDSAICDESCANDIRCSAAAVSVGTRKCCHYDTPIIFVSYVLNEDQCIEKCNEMSECKTIGIGNEMGLFCFVFNATFDKIPDIMKQTDTSAFSVAEKICE
;
A
#
# COMPACT_ATOMS: atom_id res chain seq x y z
N MET A 1 -16.43 12.68 53.72
CA MET A 1 -15.45 11.80 53.05
C MET A 1 -15.42 12.13 51.57
N ASN A 2 -14.23 12.54 51.12
CA ASN A 2 -13.66 12.50 49.77
C ASN A 2 -14.41 13.16 48.60
N ASN A 3 -13.95 14.34 48.19
CA ASN A 3 -14.02 14.83 46.80
C ASN A 3 -12.87 15.81 46.48
N LEU A 4 -11.64 15.48 46.92
CA LEU A 4 -10.49 16.40 46.88
C LEU A 4 -9.41 16.04 45.84
N LEU A 5 -9.73 15.21 44.83
CA LEU A 5 -8.71 14.71 43.88
C LEU A 5 -8.88 15.08 42.39
N CYS A 6 -9.94 15.80 41.98
CA CYS A 6 -10.09 16.21 40.57
C CYS A 6 -9.59 17.62 40.21
N SER A 7 -9.17 18.44 41.18
CA SER A 7 -8.82 19.86 40.93
C SER A 7 -7.32 20.14 40.78
N ALA A 8 -6.43 19.17 41.01
CA ALA A 8 -4.98 19.40 40.96
C ALA A 8 -4.38 19.26 39.53
N LEU A 9 -5.03 18.52 38.62
CA LEU A 9 -4.49 18.26 37.28
C LEU A 9 -4.79 19.38 36.26
N LEU A 10 -5.91 20.09 36.41
CA LEU A 10 -6.24 21.23 35.53
C LEU A 10 -5.35 22.45 35.77
N ILE A 11 -4.88 22.64 37.01
CA ILE A 11 -4.00 23.75 37.37
C ILE A 11 -2.59 23.52 36.81
N SER A 12 -2.11 22.27 36.74
CA SER A 12 -0.78 21.96 36.18
C SER A 12 -0.69 22.21 34.67
N VAL A 13 -1.75 22.01 33.89
CA VAL A 13 -1.72 22.25 32.44
C VAL A 13 -1.81 23.75 32.12
N ILE A 14 -2.52 24.53 32.95
CA ILE A 14 -2.64 25.99 32.77
C ILE A 14 -1.31 26.71 33.07
N LEU A 15 -0.50 26.20 34.00
CA LEU A 15 0.79 26.78 34.37
C LEU A 15 1.94 26.49 33.39
N ILE A 16 1.80 25.54 32.47
CA ILE A 16 2.88 25.23 31.51
C ILE A 16 2.88 26.20 30.31
N LEU A 17 1.76 26.89 30.06
CA LEU A 17 1.64 27.85 28.95
C LEU A 17 2.05 29.28 29.30
N THR A 18 2.39 29.57 30.56
CA THR A 18 2.71 30.94 31.00
C THR A 18 4.16 31.38 30.77
N ASP A 19 5.05 30.51 30.26
CA ASP A 19 6.49 30.84 30.18
C ASP A 19 7.15 30.57 28.81
N ALA A 20 6.38 30.22 27.78
CA ALA A 20 6.91 30.13 26.42
C ALA A 20 6.74 31.48 25.71
N GLY A 21 7.69 32.40 25.93
CA GLY A 21 7.79 33.66 25.20
C GLY A 21 7.67 33.46 23.69
N CYS A 22 6.84 34.29 23.05
CA CYS A 22 6.42 34.15 21.66
C CYS A 22 7.60 34.28 20.68
N LEU A 23 8.20 33.16 20.30
CA LEU A 23 9.34 33.08 19.38
C LEU A 23 8.92 32.66 17.95
N THR A 24 8.78 33.70 17.11
CA THR A 24 9.03 33.86 15.64
C THR A 24 8.18 33.20 14.52
N ASP A 25 7.74 34.11 13.59
CA ASP A 25 7.53 34.09 12.11
C ASP A 25 6.38 33.30 11.40
N PRO A 26 5.89 33.76 10.21
CA PRO A 26 5.26 35.05 9.87
C PRO A 26 3.83 34.89 9.26
N LYS A 27 3.08 36.00 9.15
CA LYS A 27 1.73 36.10 8.56
C LYS A 27 1.72 35.86 7.03
N ILE A 28 0.70 35.15 6.52
CA ILE A 28 -0.02 35.42 5.25
C ILE A 28 -1.36 34.63 5.23
N THR A 29 -2.35 35.24 4.61
CA THR A 29 -3.78 34.92 4.49
C THR A 29 -4.07 33.74 3.54
N ASP A 30 -4.77 32.71 4.05
CA ASP A 30 -5.87 31.99 3.36
C ASP A 30 -6.36 30.80 4.20
N ALA A 31 -7.56 30.90 4.80
CA ALA A 31 -8.27 29.75 5.34
C ALA A 31 -9.79 29.99 5.44
N ASN A 32 -10.56 28.90 5.26
CA ASN A 32 -12.03 28.86 5.38
C ASN A 32 -12.44 28.54 6.82
N PHE A 33 -13.38 29.32 7.36
CA PHE A 33 -14.08 29.01 8.62
C PHE A 33 -15.33 28.19 8.30
N ASP A 34 -15.36 26.94 8.73
CA ASP A 34 -16.58 26.13 8.64
C ASP A 34 -17.20 25.92 10.02
N LYS A 35 -18.54 25.90 10.07
CA LYS A 35 -19.29 25.54 11.28
C LYS A 35 -19.67 24.06 11.15
N ASP A 36 -19.34 23.25 12.15
CA ASP A 36 -19.87 21.89 12.18
C ASP A 36 -21.39 21.90 12.41
N CYS A 37 -22.04 20.75 12.23
CA CYS A 37 -23.48 20.59 12.40
C CYS A 37 -23.98 20.91 13.84
N ASN A 38 -23.06 21.08 14.79
CA ASN A 38 -23.33 21.40 16.19
C ASN A 38 -23.05 22.88 16.54
N GLY A 39 -22.65 23.69 15.55
CA GLY A 39 -22.34 25.11 15.73
C GLY A 39 -20.94 25.38 16.31
N ASN A 40 -20.07 24.38 16.42
CA ASN A 40 -18.67 24.59 16.79
C ASN A 40 -17.88 25.09 15.59
N VAL A 41 -16.97 26.03 15.85
CA VAL A 41 -15.99 26.49 14.84
C VAL A 41 -14.93 25.40 14.68
N VAL A 42 -14.91 24.74 13.53
CA VAL A 42 -13.92 23.72 13.22
C VAL A 42 -12.87 24.32 12.29
N ILE A 43 -11.63 24.37 12.79
CA ILE A 43 -10.50 24.90 12.05
C ILE A 43 -9.77 23.75 11.36
N THR A 44 -10.05 23.53 10.08
CA THR A 44 -9.46 22.48 9.25
C THR A 44 -8.65 23.05 8.08
N CYS A 45 -7.70 22.24 7.59
CA CYS A 45 -6.98 22.55 6.37
C CYS A 45 -7.69 21.94 5.15
N PRO A 46 -7.43 22.45 3.93
CA PRO A 46 -7.84 21.79 2.70
C PRO A 46 -7.38 20.33 2.68
N LYS A 47 -8.16 19.47 2.03
CA LYS A 47 -7.91 18.02 1.99
C LYS A 47 -6.49 17.74 1.48
N GLY A 48 -5.72 16.98 2.25
CA GLY A 48 -4.32 16.64 1.94
C GLY A 48 -3.27 17.58 2.54
N PHE A 49 -3.66 18.72 3.11
CA PHE A 49 -2.74 19.63 3.81
C PHE A 49 -2.71 19.34 5.32
N LYS A 50 -1.54 19.56 5.95
CA LYS A 50 -1.38 19.42 7.40
C LYS A 50 -1.42 20.79 8.09
N LYS A 51 -2.17 20.88 9.19
CA LYS A 51 -2.22 22.06 10.06
C LYS A 51 -0.92 22.17 10.85
N VAL A 52 -0.19 23.25 10.63
CA VAL A 52 1.08 23.56 11.31
C VAL A 52 0.84 24.50 12.49
N GLN A 53 -0.15 25.39 12.39
CA GLN A 53 -0.46 26.37 13.41
C GLN A 53 -1.92 26.78 13.30
N GLY A 54 -2.56 27.18 14.40
CA GLY A 54 -3.92 27.75 14.41
C GLY A 54 -4.16 28.81 15.48
N LEU A 55 -3.08 29.21 16.17
CA LEU A 55 -3.06 30.24 17.20
C LEU A 55 -1.89 31.19 16.88
N GLU A 56 -2.11 32.49 16.97
CA GLU A 56 -1.07 33.53 16.92
C GLU A 56 -0.94 34.19 18.29
N CYS A 57 0.25 34.66 18.62
CA CYS A 57 0.48 35.47 19.80
C CYS A 57 0.50 36.94 19.39
N VAL A 58 -0.43 37.73 19.92
CA VAL A 58 -0.54 39.17 19.67
C VAL A 58 -0.62 39.86 21.02
N GLU A 59 0.33 40.77 21.30
CA GLU A 59 0.39 41.53 22.56
C GLU A 59 0.36 40.62 23.80
N GLU A 60 1.22 39.58 23.81
CA GLU A 60 1.33 38.59 24.90
C GLU A 60 0.05 37.78 25.16
N LYS A 61 -0.90 37.80 24.22
CA LYS A 61 -2.15 37.00 24.29
C LYS A 61 -2.27 36.09 23.08
N TRP A 62 -2.55 34.82 23.33
CA TRP A 62 -2.90 33.86 22.29
C TRP A 62 -4.27 34.21 21.69
N ARG A 63 -4.32 34.37 20.36
CA ARG A 63 -5.53 34.59 19.57
C ARG A 63 -5.68 33.47 18.55
N TYR A 64 -6.91 33.02 18.31
CA TYR A 64 -7.20 32.11 17.20
C TYR A 64 -6.98 32.83 15.88
N GLN A 65 -6.26 32.18 14.96
CA GLN A 65 -6.03 32.67 13.62
C GLN A 65 -6.42 31.62 12.58
N ASN A 66 -6.42 32.05 11.33
CA ASN A 66 -6.47 31.16 10.19
C ASN A 66 -5.34 30.12 10.29
N PRO A 67 -5.64 28.82 10.14
CA PRO A 67 -4.64 27.78 10.27
C PRO A 67 -3.60 27.88 9.15
N ILE A 68 -2.32 27.79 9.52
CA ILE A 68 -1.25 27.65 8.54
C ILE A 68 -1.25 26.20 8.08
N CYS A 69 -1.62 26.00 6.81
CA CYS A 69 -1.68 24.69 6.18
C CYS A 69 -0.48 24.53 5.27
N LYS A 70 0.36 23.51 5.52
CA LYS A 70 1.49 23.17 4.64
C LYS A 70 1.21 21.86 3.91
N PRO A 71 1.75 21.68 2.68
CA PRO A 71 1.81 20.37 2.06
C PRO A 71 2.45 19.37 3.02
N PRO A 72 2.09 18.08 2.95
CA PRO A 72 2.71 17.06 3.75
C PRO A 72 4.19 16.96 3.37
N ASP A 73 5.05 16.96 4.37
CA ASP A 73 6.47 16.69 4.21
C ASP A 73 6.66 15.20 3.90
N CYS A 74 7.02 14.88 2.66
CA CYS A 74 7.18 13.51 2.19
C CYS A 74 8.56 12.98 2.59
N LYS A 75 8.57 11.93 3.43
CA LYS A 75 9.78 11.27 3.91
C LYS A 75 10.06 10.00 3.12
N ASN A 76 11.29 9.50 3.26
CA ASN A 76 11.75 8.22 2.72
C ASN A 76 11.52 8.09 1.20
N GLY A 77 12.11 9.02 0.42
CA GLY A 77 12.08 8.97 -1.05
C GLY A 77 10.74 9.28 -1.71
N ARG A 78 9.66 9.46 -0.94
CA ARG A 78 8.33 9.78 -1.46
C ARG A 78 8.29 11.18 -2.06
N ILE A 79 7.54 11.31 -3.15
CA ILE A 79 7.28 12.56 -3.85
C ILE A 79 5.83 13.00 -3.62
N LEU A 80 5.62 14.31 -3.60
CA LEU A 80 4.31 14.89 -3.45
C LEU A 80 3.57 14.87 -4.80
N THR A 81 2.43 14.19 -4.85
CA THR A 81 1.59 14.06 -6.06
C THR A 81 0.16 14.45 -5.77
N ALA A 82 -0.51 15.02 -6.76
CA ALA A 82 -1.94 15.34 -6.70
C ALA A 82 -2.75 14.19 -7.29
N GLU A 83 -3.55 13.52 -6.46
CA GLU A 83 -4.49 12.48 -6.89
C GLU A 83 -5.91 12.88 -6.52
N ASN A 84 -6.82 12.94 -7.52
CA ASN A 84 -8.22 13.31 -7.32
C ASN A 84 -8.38 14.62 -6.50
N GLY A 85 -7.55 15.61 -6.80
CA GLY A 85 -7.53 16.90 -6.10
C GLY A 85 -6.98 16.87 -4.67
N THR A 86 -6.40 15.75 -4.22
CA THR A 86 -5.78 15.62 -2.89
C THR A 86 -4.27 15.41 -3.02
N LEU A 87 -3.49 16.17 -2.25
CA LEU A 87 -2.03 15.98 -2.16
C LEU A 87 -1.70 14.74 -1.31
N LYS A 88 -0.87 13.85 -1.85
CA LYS A 88 -0.39 12.63 -1.20
C LYS A 88 1.11 12.43 -1.42
N CYS A 89 1.74 11.70 -0.51
CA CYS A 89 3.14 11.28 -0.63
C CYS A 89 3.22 9.88 -1.22
N ASN A 90 3.53 9.80 -2.52
CA ASN A 90 3.62 8.55 -3.26
C ASN A 90 5.07 8.20 -3.56
N CYS A 91 5.35 6.93 -3.83
CA CYS A 91 6.66 6.55 -4.31
C CYS A 91 6.87 7.01 -5.77
N PRO A 92 8.11 7.28 -6.18
CA PRO A 92 8.46 7.48 -7.59
C PRO A 92 7.92 6.35 -8.48
N LEU A 93 7.78 6.64 -9.78
CA LEU A 93 7.27 5.66 -10.75
C LEU A 93 8.04 4.33 -10.65
N ASN A 94 7.31 3.21 -10.64
CA ASN A 94 7.84 1.84 -10.54
C ASN A 94 8.59 1.51 -9.23
N THR A 95 8.39 2.32 -8.18
CA THR A 95 8.91 2.03 -6.83
C THR A 95 7.78 1.95 -5.81
N PHE A 96 8.00 1.22 -4.72
CA PHE A 96 7.01 1.02 -3.66
C PHE A 96 7.68 0.63 -2.34
N GLY A 97 6.88 0.38 -1.31
CA GLY A 97 7.35 0.12 0.06
C GLY A 97 7.33 1.37 0.93
N ASP A 98 7.69 1.22 2.20
CA ASP A 98 7.66 2.31 3.18
C ASP A 98 8.69 3.40 2.85
N ASP A 99 9.80 3.01 2.24
CA ASP A 99 10.95 3.84 1.87
C ASP A 99 11.16 4.03 0.37
N CYS A 100 10.26 3.49 -0.45
CA CYS A 100 10.35 3.54 -1.92
C CYS A 100 11.64 2.93 -2.50
N ASN A 101 12.30 2.04 -1.76
CA ASN A 101 13.50 1.34 -2.22
C ASN A 101 13.17 0.00 -2.90
N CYS A 102 11.92 -0.44 -2.87
CA CYS A 102 11.47 -1.61 -3.61
C CYS A 102 11.10 -1.25 -5.05
N ARG A 103 11.46 -2.12 -6.00
CA ARG A 103 11.09 -2.04 -7.42
C ARG A 103 10.94 -3.43 -8.02
N TYR A 104 10.29 -3.51 -9.17
CA TYR A 104 10.28 -4.71 -9.99
C TYR A 104 11.33 -4.64 -11.08
N LYS A 105 12.12 -5.70 -11.23
CA LYS A 105 13.06 -5.89 -12.33
C LYS A 105 12.51 -6.91 -13.31
N PHE A 106 12.14 -6.46 -14.50
CA PHE A 106 11.63 -7.29 -15.57
C PHE A 106 12.76 -7.96 -16.36
N THR A 107 12.55 -9.22 -16.76
CA THR A 107 13.51 -10.00 -17.55
C THR A 107 12.95 -10.26 -18.94
N ASN A 108 13.60 -9.71 -19.98
CA ASN A 108 13.09 -9.75 -21.37
C ASN A 108 13.33 -11.07 -22.12
N LYS A 109 13.92 -12.09 -21.49
CA LYS A 109 14.38 -13.33 -22.18
C LYS A 109 13.86 -14.63 -21.59
N THR A 110 13.10 -14.58 -20.51
CA THR A 110 12.61 -15.80 -19.87
C THR A 110 11.14 -15.66 -19.53
N THR A 111 10.39 -16.72 -19.80
CA THR A 111 8.98 -16.78 -19.49
C THR A 111 8.73 -17.68 -18.30
N MET A 112 7.72 -17.33 -17.51
CA MET A 112 7.24 -18.24 -16.46
C MET A 112 5.80 -18.62 -16.77
N PHE A 113 5.65 -19.89 -17.10
CA PHE A 113 4.35 -20.52 -17.24
C PHE A 113 4.42 -21.91 -16.62
N PRO A 114 4.32 -21.99 -15.28
CA PRO A 114 4.38 -23.26 -14.58
C PRO A 114 3.23 -24.16 -15.01
N LYS A 115 3.54 -25.44 -15.20
CA LYS A 115 2.51 -26.47 -15.42
C LYS A 115 1.98 -26.94 -14.07
N PRO A 116 0.65 -27.09 -13.90
CA PRO A 116 0.11 -27.71 -12.70
C PRO A 116 0.55 -29.17 -12.62
N TYR A 117 0.77 -29.69 -11.41
CA TYR A 117 1.12 -31.09 -11.23
C TYR A 117 -0.12 -32.00 -11.24
N ALA A 118 -1.30 -31.42 -10.98
CA ALA A 118 -2.58 -32.11 -11.03
C ALA A 118 -3.69 -31.18 -11.54
N GLU A 119 -4.65 -31.76 -12.25
CA GLU A 119 -5.88 -31.09 -12.66
C GLU A 119 -7.09 -31.89 -12.16
N LYS A 120 -8.06 -31.22 -11.53
CA LYS A 120 -9.29 -31.83 -11.03
C LYS A 120 -10.50 -31.22 -11.73
N PHE A 121 -11.55 -32.02 -11.97
CA PHE A 121 -12.83 -31.56 -12.54
C PHE A 121 -13.67 -30.82 -11.49
N ILE A 122 -13.14 -29.70 -10.99
CA ILE A 122 -13.75 -28.80 -10.02
C ILE A 122 -13.75 -27.41 -10.67
N SER A 123 -14.94 -26.85 -10.87
CA SER A 123 -15.12 -25.53 -11.47
C SER A 123 -15.42 -24.43 -10.46
N ASP A 124 -15.77 -24.79 -9.23
CA ASP A 124 -15.99 -23.85 -8.14
C ASP A 124 -14.64 -23.49 -7.49
N SER A 125 -14.38 -22.19 -7.34
CA SER A 125 -13.09 -21.72 -6.82
C SER A 125 -12.89 -22.07 -5.36
N ALA A 126 -13.92 -21.96 -4.51
CA ALA A 126 -13.79 -22.26 -3.09
C ALA A 126 -13.54 -23.75 -2.86
N ILE A 127 -14.20 -24.61 -3.63
CA ILE A 127 -13.96 -26.06 -3.60
C ILE A 127 -12.55 -26.39 -4.14
N CYS A 128 -12.06 -25.65 -5.13
CA CYS A 128 -10.70 -25.80 -5.63
C CYS A 128 -9.66 -25.45 -4.55
N ASP A 129 -9.86 -24.34 -3.86
CA ASP A 129 -8.99 -23.89 -2.76
C ASP A 129 -9.00 -24.90 -1.60
N GLU A 130 -10.18 -25.41 -1.22
CA GLU A 130 -10.31 -26.46 -0.21
C GLU A 130 -9.62 -27.76 -0.65
N SER A 131 -9.72 -28.12 -1.94
CA SER A 131 -9.03 -29.29 -2.48
C SER A 131 -7.52 -29.16 -2.40
N CYS A 132 -6.98 -27.95 -2.62
CA CYS A 132 -5.57 -27.65 -2.47
C CYS A 132 -5.14 -27.73 -1.00
N ALA A 133 -5.91 -27.12 -0.09
CA ALA A 133 -5.62 -27.16 1.35
C ALA A 133 -5.56 -28.58 1.93
N ASN A 134 -6.30 -29.52 1.34
CA ASN A 134 -6.30 -30.94 1.72
C ASN A 134 -5.20 -31.78 1.05
N ASP A 135 -4.42 -31.22 0.14
CA ASP A 135 -3.32 -31.88 -0.56
C ASP A 135 -1.98 -31.31 -0.06
N ILE A 136 -1.21 -32.11 0.67
CA ILE A 136 0.06 -31.69 1.29
C ILE A 136 1.11 -31.15 0.29
N ARG A 137 0.96 -31.49 -1.00
CA ARG A 137 1.85 -31.02 -2.07
C ARG A 137 1.40 -29.70 -2.67
N CYS A 138 0.14 -29.32 -2.46
CA CYS A 138 -0.42 -28.13 -3.07
C CYS A 138 -0.02 -26.88 -2.29
N SER A 139 0.61 -25.94 -2.97
CA SER A 139 0.94 -24.63 -2.41
C SER A 139 0.04 -23.52 -2.92
N ALA A 140 -0.56 -23.69 -4.10
CA ALA A 140 -1.55 -22.80 -4.67
C ALA A 140 -2.45 -23.57 -5.65
N ALA A 141 -3.68 -23.09 -5.83
CA ALA A 141 -4.57 -23.61 -6.86
C ALA A 141 -5.38 -22.47 -7.49
N ALA A 142 -5.88 -22.73 -8.71
CA ALA A 142 -6.79 -21.84 -9.40
C ALA A 142 -7.62 -22.60 -10.41
N VAL A 143 -8.86 -22.15 -10.65
CA VAL A 143 -9.71 -22.69 -11.71
C VAL A 143 -9.31 -22.06 -13.04
N SER A 144 -8.84 -22.89 -13.99
CA SER A 144 -8.52 -22.44 -15.34
C SER A 144 -9.77 -21.96 -16.08
N VAL A 145 -9.70 -20.77 -16.68
CA VAL A 145 -10.83 -20.16 -17.41
C VAL A 145 -11.21 -20.99 -18.65
N GLY A 146 -10.22 -21.57 -19.35
CA GLY A 146 -10.45 -22.32 -20.58
C GLY A 146 -11.03 -23.71 -20.36
N THR A 147 -10.43 -24.49 -19.45
CA THR A 147 -10.81 -25.90 -19.23
C THR A 147 -11.84 -26.06 -18.11
N ARG A 148 -12.08 -25.03 -17.29
CA ARG A 148 -12.90 -25.07 -16.07
C ARG A 148 -12.48 -26.18 -15.09
N LYS A 149 -11.18 -26.47 -15.07
CA LYS A 149 -10.57 -27.41 -14.13
C LYS A 149 -9.82 -26.66 -13.05
N CYS A 150 -9.80 -27.24 -11.85
CA CYS A 150 -8.96 -26.80 -10.76
C CYS A 150 -7.53 -27.30 -10.99
N CYS A 151 -6.59 -26.37 -11.16
CA CYS A 151 -5.18 -26.64 -11.41
C CYS A 151 -4.41 -26.49 -10.09
N HIS A 152 -3.76 -27.57 -9.64
CA HIS A 152 -2.94 -27.57 -8.42
C HIS A 152 -1.47 -27.33 -8.76
N TYR A 153 -0.83 -26.47 -7.97
CA TYR A 153 0.55 -26.05 -8.13
C TYR A 153 1.39 -26.39 -6.90
N ASP A 154 2.66 -26.69 -7.16
CA ASP A 154 3.66 -27.01 -6.14
C ASP A 154 4.47 -25.75 -5.81
N THR A 155 5.21 -25.83 -4.71
CA THR A 155 6.18 -24.82 -4.31
C THR A 155 7.18 -24.53 -5.44
N PRO A 156 7.64 -23.28 -5.61
CA PRO A 156 7.50 -22.14 -4.71
C PRO A 156 6.34 -21.18 -5.06
N ILE A 157 5.30 -21.66 -5.75
CA ILE A 157 4.15 -20.84 -6.14
C ILE A 157 3.24 -20.63 -4.92
N ILE A 158 2.88 -19.39 -4.62
CA ILE A 158 2.02 -19.02 -3.47
C ILE A 158 0.68 -18.43 -3.89
N PHE A 159 0.52 -18.04 -5.15
CA PHE A 159 -0.75 -17.58 -5.70
C PHE A 159 -0.77 -17.76 -7.22
N VAL A 160 -1.94 -18.11 -7.75
CA VAL A 160 -2.20 -18.20 -9.20
C VAL A 160 -3.53 -17.53 -9.52
N SER A 161 -3.57 -16.78 -10.61
CA SER A 161 -4.81 -16.29 -11.19
C SER A 161 -4.76 -16.27 -12.72
N TYR A 162 -5.90 -16.58 -13.33
CA TYR A 162 -6.11 -16.58 -14.78
C TYR A 162 -6.96 -15.39 -15.26
N VAL A 163 -7.11 -14.35 -14.42
CA VAL A 163 -7.93 -13.17 -14.71
C VAL A 163 -7.29 -11.85 -14.27
N LEU A 164 -6.09 -11.88 -13.67
CA LEU A 164 -5.39 -10.65 -13.30
C LEU A 164 -4.45 -10.19 -14.41
N ASN A 165 -4.43 -8.87 -14.65
CA ASN A 165 -3.43 -8.22 -15.50
C ASN A 165 -2.14 -7.94 -14.72
N GLU A 166 -1.16 -7.29 -15.37
CA GLU A 166 0.12 -6.92 -14.78
C GLU A 166 -0.02 -6.11 -13.49
N ASP A 167 -0.74 -4.99 -13.53
CA ASP A 167 -0.90 -4.09 -12.38
C ASP A 167 -1.56 -4.79 -11.19
N GLN A 168 -2.64 -5.55 -11.45
CA GLN A 168 -3.34 -6.31 -10.42
C GLN A 168 -2.48 -7.44 -9.84
N CYS A 169 -1.62 -8.06 -10.65
CA CYS A 169 -0.67 -9.07 -10.19
C CYS A 169 0.41 -8.45 -9.29
N ILE A 170 0.91 -7.27 -9.66
CA ILE A 170 1.86 -6.48 -8.86
C ILE A 170 1.23 -6.07 -7.53
N GLU A 171 0.01 -5.54 -7.54
CA GLU A 171 -0.73 -5.19 -6.32
C GLU A 171 -0.88 -6.42 -5.42
N LYS A 172 -1.29 -7.56 -5.99
CA LYS A 172 -1.42 -8.82 -5.24
C LYS A 172 -0.10 -9.27 -4.62
N CYS A 173 1.00 -9.21 -5.36
CA CYS A 173 2.33 -9.52 -4.83
C CYS A 173 2.78 -8.52 -3.75
N ASN A 174 2.37 -7.25 -3.83
CA ASN A 174 2.70 -6.25 -2.81
C ASN A 174 1.94 -6.48 -1.49
N GLU A 175 0.73 -7.04 -1.54
CA GLU A 175 -0.01 -7.49 -0.34
C GLU A 175 0.64 -8.69 0.35
N MET A 176 1.43 -9.49 -0.39
CA MET A 176 2.07 -10.70 0.10
C MET A 176 3.53 -10.44 0.47
N SER A 177 3.83 -10.36 1.76
CA SER A 177 5.20 -10.14 2.26
C SER A 177 6.20 -11.19 1.77
N GLU A 178 5.75 -12.41 1.51
CA GLU A 178 6.56 -13.52 1.00
C GLU A 178 6.85 -13.45 -0.50
N CYS A 179 6.15 -12.61 -1.26
CA CYS A 179 6.34 -12.53 -2.70
C CYS A 179 7.73 -12.02 -3.07
N LYS A 180 8.42 -12.74 -3.95
CA LYS A 180 9.75 -12.39 -4.46
C LYS A 180 9.82 -12.33 -5.98
N THR A 181 8.97 -13.06 -6.69
CA THR A 181 8.95 -13.06 -8.15
C THR A 181 7.52 -13.25 -8.63
N ILE A 182 7.17 -12.60 -9.74
CA ILE A 182 5.91 -12.76 -10.44
C ILE A 182 6.14 -13.20 -11.88
N GLY A 183 5.26 -14.07 -12.37
CA GLY A 183 5.08 -14.39 -13.79
C GLY A 183 3.79 -13.79 -14.30
N ILE A 184 3.87 -13.04 -15.39
CA ILE A 184 2.76 -12.26 -15.97
C ILE A 184 2.50 -12.73 -17.40
N GLY A 185 1.23 -12.82 -17.81
CA GLY A 185 0.84 -12.97 -19.21
C GLY A 185 0.50 -11.62 -19.85
N ASN A 186 1.04 -11.35 -21.04
CA ASN A 186 1.05 -10.02 -21.63
C ASN A 186 0.06 -9.89 -22.81
N GLU A 187 0.13 -10.79 -23.81
CA GLU A 187 -0.49 -10.56 -25.13
C GLU A 187 -1.73 -11.42 -25.43
N MET A 188 -1.93 -12.56 -24.75
CA MET A 188 -3.01 -13.52 -25.08
C MET A 188 -3.80 -14.05 -23.89
N GLY A 189 -3.51 -13.59 -22.68
CA GLY A 189 -4.34 -13.95 -21.52
C GLY A 189 -3.88 -13.30 -20.23
N LEU A 190 -4.84 -13.17 -19.33
CA LEU A 190 -4.64 -12.64 -17.99
C LEU A 190 -4.05 -13.78 -17.14
N PHE A 191 -2.75 -13.73 -16.88
CA PHE A 191 -2.08 -14.74 -16.06
C PHE A 191 -1.22 -14.04 -15.02
N CYS A 192 -1.37 -14.47 -13.77
CA CYS A 192 -0.57 -14.02 -12.65
C CYS A 192 -0.12 -15.23 -11.85
N PHE A 193 1.19 -15.45 -11.78
CA PHE A 193 1.81 -16.44 -10.92
C PHE A 193 2.68 -15.70 -9.92
N VAL A 194 2.51 -15.96 -8.64
CA VAL A 194 3.28 -15.33 -7.56
C VAL A 194 4.12 -16.40 -6.88
N PHE A 195 5.41 -16.10 -6.66
CA PHE A 195 6.38 -17.04 -6.11
C PHE A 195 7.00 -16.47 -4.84
N ASN A 196 7.25 -17.33 -3.84
CA ASN A 196 8.03 -16.99 -2.64
C ASN A 196 9.55 -17.21 -2.78
N ALA A 197 10.01 -17.43 -4.01
CA ALA A 197 11.41 -17.63 -4.38
C ALA A 197 11.84 -16.56 -5.39
N THR A 198 13.13 -16.21 -5.34
CA THR A 198 13.81 -15.41 -6.36
C THR A 198 13.97 -16.23 -7.65
N PHE A 199 14.10 -15.56 -8.78
CA PHE A 199 14.09 -16.19 -10.10
C PHE A 199 15.18 -17.26 -10.28
N ASP A 200 16.36 -17.06 -9.70
CA ASP A 200 17.48 -18.02 -9.70
C ASP A 200 17.16 -19.32 -8.94
N LYS A 201 16.30 -19.24 -7.92
CA LYS A 201 15.90 -20.38 -7.07
C LYS A 201 14.66 -21.11 -7.56
N ILE A 202 13.94 -20.57 -8.54
CA ILE A 202 12.81 -21.23 -9.15
C ILE A 202 13.31 -22.42 -10.00
N PRO A 203 12.72 -23.62 -9.89
CA PRO A 203 13.10 -24.77 -10.71
C PRO A 203 12.96 -24.50 -12.21
N ASP A 204 13.92 -24.95 -13.02
CA ASP A 204 13.91 -24.70 -14.47
C ASP A 204 12.72 -25.31 -15.19
N ILE A 205 12.10 -26.37 -14.66
CA ILE A 205 10.86 -26.95 -15.21
C ILE A 205 9.67 -25.96 -15.18
N MET A 206 9.72 -24.94 -14.32
CA MET A 206 8.71 -23.89 -14.24
C MET A 206 9.04 -22.67 -15.13
N LYS A 207 10.28 -22.60 -15.63
CA LYS A 207 10.74 -21.57 -16.56
C LYS A 207 10.55 -22.09 -17.98
N GLN A 208 9.76 -21.39 -18.80
CA GLN A 208 9.69 -21.68 -20.23
C GLN A 208 10.60 -20.71 -20.98
N THR A 209 11.12 -21.16 -22.12
CA THR A 209 12.19 -20.45 -22.84
C THR A 209 11.71 -19.76 -24.12
N ASP A 210 10.44 -19.91 -24.53
CA ASP A 210 10.10 -19.71 -25.94
C ASP A 210 8.71 -19.11 -26.23
N THR A 211 8.18 -18.27 -25.33
CA THR A 211 6.88 -17.62 -25.57
C THR A 211 6.93 -16.12 -25.32
N SER A 212 6.87 -15.28 -26.35
CA SER A 212 6.80 -13.80 -26.16
C SER A 212 5.58 -13.33 -25.34
N ALA A 213 4.61 -14.22 -25.10
CA ALA A 213 3.36 -13.93 -24.42
C ALA A 213 3.45 -13.83 -22.88
N PHE A 214 4.60 -14.11 -22.27
CA PHE A 214 4.76 -14.04 -20.82
C PHE A 214 6.03 -13.29 -20.42
N SER A 215 6.00 -12.67 -19.24
CA SER A 215 7.11 -11.93 -18.65
C SER A 215 7.35 -12.35 -17.21
N VAL A 216 8.55 -12.08 -16.73
CA VAL A 216 8.96 -12.33 -15.35
C VAL A 216 9.44 -11.03 -14.74
N ALA A 217 8.95 -10.74 -13.54
CA ALA A 217 9.43 -9.62 -12.75
C ALA A 217 9.86 -10.08 -11.36
N GLU A 218 11.06 -9.69 -10.95
CA GLU A 218 11.59 -9.96 -9.61
C GLU A 218 11.44 -8.73 -8.73
N LYS A 219 10.99 -8.94 -7.50
CA LYS A 219 10.87 -7.91 -6.47
C LYS A 219 12.24 -7.70 -5.82
N ILE A 220 12.78 -6.49 -5.97
CA ILE A 220 14.07 -6.10 -5.40
C ILE A 220 13.82 -4.94 -4.45
N CYS A 221 14.20 -5.10 -3.18
CA CYS A 221 14.18 -4.05 -2.17
C CYS A 221 15.62 -3.85 -1.67
N GLU A 222 16.15 -2.64 -1.82
CA GLU A 222 17.52 -2.26 -1.44
C GLU A 222 17.60 -1.62 -0.06
#